data_AF-A0A068RH93-F1
#
_entry.id   AF-A0A068RH93-F1
#
_cell.length_a   1.000
_cell.length_b   1.000
_cell.length_c   1.000
_cell.angle_alpha   90.00
_cell.angle_beta   90.00
_cell.angle_gamma   90.00
#
_symmetry.space_group_name_H-M   'P 1'
#
loop_
_entity.id
_entity.type
_entity.pdbx_description
1 polymer ?
#
loop_
_entity_poly.entity_id
_entity_poly.type
_entity_poly.pdbx_seq_one_letter_code
_entity_poly.pdbx_strand_id
1 'polypeptide(L)'
;MGLAAQFLLEAFGTKVVAVIAGALTTLGMFLASISTKIYQLYLSQGVCFGSGVSIMYITIINCTLPYFERRRGLAMGILASATGAGGLLISQLVTVINSSLGPQWYYMSGDSASTMK
;
A
#
# COMPACT_ATOMS: atom_id res chain seq x y z
N MET A 1 7.02 -7.25 -15.22
CA MET A 1 5.77 -8.05 -15.21
C MET A 1 6.17 -9.52 -15.25
N GLY A 2 6.87 -9.97 -14.19
CA GLY A 2 7.82 -11.09 -14.27
C GLY A 2 7.24 -12.44 -13.86
N LEU A 3 7.81 -13.49 -14.45
CA LEU A 3 7.51 -14.93 -14.33
C LEU A 3 7.04 -15.43 -12.94
N ALA A 4 7.46 -14.79 -11.84
CA ALA A 4 7.07 -15.17 -10.49
C ALA A 4 5.53 -15.12 -10.27
N ALA A 5 4.84 -14.17 -10.91
CA ALA A 5 3.38 -14.06 -10.78
C ALA A 5 2.64 -15.21 -11.48
N GLN A 6 3.13 -15.65 -12.64
CA GLN A 6 2.57 -16.80 -13.36
C GLN A 6 2.75 -18.11 -12.58
N PHE A 7 3.94 -18.33 -12.03
CA PHE A 7 4.21 -19.51 -11.19
C PHE A 7 3.34 -19.56 -9.92
N LEU A 8 3.10 -18.43 -9.25
CA LEU A 8 2.26 -18.41 -8.05
C LEU A 8 0.77 -18.66 -8.33
N LEU A 9 0.26 -18.20 -9.48
CA LEU A 9 -1.14 -18.38 -9.86
C LEU A 9 -1.44 -19.81 -10.27
N GLU A 10 -0.53 -20.45 -11.01
CA GLU A 10 -0.65 -21.84 -11.42
C GLU A 10 -0.52 -22.81 -10.25
N ALA A 11 0.31 -22.50 -9.25
CA ALA A 11 0.56 -23.39 -8.11
C ALA A 11 -0.52 -23.35 -7.01
N PHE A 12 -1.12 -22.20 -6.73
CA PHE A 12 -1.99 -22.02 -5.54
C PHE A 12 -3.40 -21.47 -5.82
N GLY A 13 -3.67 -20.98 -7.02
CA GLY A 13 -4.95 -20.38 -7.37
C GLY A 13 -5.16 -18.99 -6.75
N THR A 14 -5.81 -18.11 -7.51
CA THR A 14 -5.97 -16.67 -7.20
C THR A 14 -6.61 -16.40 -5.84
N LYS A 15 -7.49 -17.29 -5.37
CA LYS A 15 -8.20 -17.14 -4.09
C LYS A 15 -7.29 -17.34 -2.87
N VAL A 16 -6.38 -18.32 -2.93
CA VAL A 16 -5.48 -18.62 -1.80
C VAL A 16 -4.43 -17.53 -1.64
N VAL A 17 -3.88 -17.05 -2.76
CA VAL A 17 -2.92 -15.95 -2.77
C VAL A 17 -3.54 -14.66 -2.22
N ALA A 18 -4.82 -14.38 -2.55
CA ALA A 18 -5.55 -13.24 -1.99
C ALA A 18 -5.68 -13.31 -0.46
N VAL A 19 -6.03 -14.49 0.07
CA VAL A 19 -6.18 -14.71 1.52
C VAL A 19 -4.83 -14.60 2.22
N ILE A 20 -3.76 -15.16 1.65
CA ILE A 20 -2.41 -15.06 2.20
C ILE A 20 -1.94 -13.61 2.21
N ALA A 21 -2.13 -12.86 1.11
CA ALA A 21 -1.75 -11.45 1.04
C ALA A 21 -2.52 -10.61 2.06
N GLY A 22 -3.82 -10.85 2.21
CA GLY A 22 -4.65 -10.20 3.23
C GLY A 22 -4.14 -10.49 4.64
N ALA A 23 -3.93 -11.77 4.97
CA ALA A 23 -3.40 -12.18 6.26
C ALA A 23 -2.02 -11.57 6.55
N LEU A 24 -1.12 -11.53 5.57
CA LEU A 24 0.21 -10.94 5.71
C LEU A 24 0.15 -9.43 5.93
N THR A 25 -0.77 -8.74 5.23
CA THR A 25 -0.98 -7.30 5.37
C THR A 25 -1.57 -6.96 6.74
N THR A 26 -2.57 -7.72 7.19
CA THR A 26 -3.16 -7.59 8.53
C THR A 26 -2.12 -7.87 9.62
N LEU A 27 -1.30 -8.93 9.45
CA LEU A 27 -0.19 -9.22 10.36
C LEU A 27 0.84 -8.08 10.39
N GLY A 28 1.25 -7.55 9.24
CA GLY A 28 2.16 -6.41 9.17
C GLY A 28 1.64 -5.17 9.89
N MET A 29 0.33 -4.92 9.79
CA MET A 29 -0.34 -3.80 10.46
C MET A 29 -0.49 -4.04 11.99
N PHE A 30 -0.76 -5.28 12.40
CA PHE A 30 -0.75 -5.66 13.82
C PHE A 30 0.65 -5.56 14.44
N LEU A 31 1.69 -6.00 13.74
CA LEU A 31 3.08 -5.88 14.19
C LEU A 31 3.53 -4.42 14.29
N ALA A 32 3.04 -3.55 13.40
CA ALA A 32 3.26 -2.12 13.49
C ALA A 32 2.60 -1.52 14.74
N SER A 33 1.40 -2.00 15.12
CA SER A 33 0.69 -1.52 16.32
C SER A 33 1.36 -1.89 17.64
N ILE A 34 2.20 -2.94 17.69
CA ILE A 34 2.90 -3.39 18.90
C ILE A 34 4.34 -2.82 18.97
N SER A 35 4.90 -2.35 17.84
CA SER A 35 6.26 -1.81 17.83
C SER A 35 6.32 -0.41 18.42
N THR A 36 6.98 -0.28 19.58
CA THR A 36 7.21 0.99 20.28
C THR A 36 8.53 1.66 19.87
N LYS A 37 9.32 1.05 18.98
CA LYS A 37 10.60 1.60 18.46
C LYS A 37 10.52 1.94 16.98
N ILE A 38 10.98 3.14 16.60
CA ILE A 38 10.97 3.68 15.23
C ILE A 38 11.65 2.73 14.22
N TYR A 39 12.83 2.18 14.55
CA TYR A 39 13.53 1.23 13.67
C TYR A 39 12.73 -0.03 13.37
N GLN A 40 12.02 -0.55 14.38
CA GLN A 40 11.23 -1.76 14.26
C GLN A 40 9.97 -1.50 13.44
N LEU A 41 9.41 -0.30 13.55
CA LEU A 41 8.30 0.19 12.76
C LEU A 41 8.68 0.35 11.28
N TYR A 42 9.84 0.94 10.97
CA TYR A 42 10.35 1.02 9.60
C TYR A 42 10.60 -0.36 9.00
N LEU A 43 11.15 -1.30 9.77
CA LEU A 43 11.36 -2.67 9.29
C LEU A 43 10.05 -3.43 9.08
N SER A 44 9.11 -3.35 10.03
CA SER A 44 7.85 -4.10 9.96
C SER A 44 6.89 -3.52 8.92
N GLN A 45 6.73 -2.20 8.89
CA GLN A 45 5.88 -1.51 7.91
C GLN A 45 6.54 -1.46 6.52
N GLY A 46 7.87 -1.38 6.45
CA GLY A 46 8.57 -1.44 5.16
C GLY A 46 8.53 -2.85 4.56
N VAL A 47 9.07 -3.84 5.28
CA VAL A 47 9.29 -5.18 4.74
C VAL A 47 8.01 -6.02 4.76
N CYS A 48 7.28 -6.05 5.88
CA CYS A 48 6.12 -6.93 6.02
C CYS A 48 4.91 -6.36 5.28
N PHE A 49 4.60 -5.08 5.48
CA PHE A 49 3.50 -4.45 4.77
C PHE A 49 3.83 -4.19 3.28
N GLY A 50 5.06 -3.83 2.93
CA GLY A 50 5.48 -3.68 1.53
C GLY A 50 5.44 -4.99 0.72
N SER A 51 5.86 -6.11 1.33
CA SER A 51 5.72 -7.43 0.69
C SER A 51 4.26 -7.85 0.55
N GLY A 52 3.42 -7.62 1.56
CA GLY A 52 1.97 -7.87 1.52
C GLY A 52 1.27 -7.10 0.39
N VAL A 53 1.51 -5.79 0.29
CA VAL A 53 0.93 -4.92 -0.75
C VAL A 53 1.38 -5.34 -2.16
N SER A 54 2.65 -5.74 -2.32
CA SER A 54 3.17 -6.21 -3.62
C SER A 54 2.42 -7.45 -4.11
N ILE A 55 2.19 -8.42 -3.22
CA ILE A 55 1.43 -9.66 -3.54
C ILE A 55 -0.04 -9.31 -3.81
N MET A 56 -0.62 -8.39 -3.04
CA MET A 56 -1.99 -7.93 -3.22
C MET A 56 -2.19 -7.26 -4.58
N TYR A 57 -1.27 -6.40 -5.01
CA TYR A 57 -1.31 -5.72 -6.30
C TYR A 57 -1.31 -6.72 -7.47
N ILE A 58 -0.44 -7.74 -7.40
CA ILE A 58 -0.41 -8.83 -8.39
C ILE A 58 -1.76 -9.56 -8.42
N THR A 59 -2.35 -9.86 -7.26
CA THR A 59 -3.63 -10.57 -7.17
C THR A 59 -4.79 -9.77 -7.76
N ILE A 60 -4.85 -8.46 -7.50
CA ILE A 60 -5.87 -7.55 -8.06
C ILE A 60 -5.81 -7.55 -9.58
N ILE A 61 -4.60 -7.44 -10.15
CA ILE A 61 -4.41 -7.47 -11.59
C ILE A 61 -4.90 -8.81 -12.16
N ASN A 62 -4.53 -9.93 -11.54
CA ASN A 62 -4.91 -11.26 -12.03
C ASN A 62 -6.39 -11.60 -11.86
N CYS A 63 -7.09 -11.03 -10.87
CA CYS A 63 -8.55 -11.09 -10.80
C CYS A 63 -9.22 -10.25 -11.90
N THR A 64 -8.62 -9.11 -12.25
CA THR A 64 -9.24 -8.14 -13.17
C THR A 64 -9.02 -8.49 -14.65
N LEU A 65 -7.84 -9.01 -14.99
CA LEU A 65 -7.47 -9.41 -16.36
C LEU A 65 -8.47 -10.37 -17.03
N PRO A 66 -8.96 -11.44 -16.38
CA PRO A 66 -9.93 -12.36 -16.98
C PRO A 66 -11.35 -11.78 -17.07
N TYR A 67 -11.74 -10.89 -16.15
CA TYR A 67 -13.05 -10.23 -16.20
C TYR A 67 -13.15 -9.17 -17.31
N PHE A 68 -12.01 -8.56 -17.69
CA PHE A 68 -11.94 -7.49 -18.70
C PHE A 68 -11.03 -7.83 -19.89
N GLU A 69 -11.08 -9.07 -20.38
CA GLU A 69 -10.33 -9.56 -21.54
C GLU A 69 -10.39 -8.60 -22.75
N ARG A 70 -11.59 -8.07 -23.05
CA ARG A 70 -11.83 -7.20 -24.23
C ARG A 70 -11.46 -5.72 -24.02
N ARG A 71 -11.24 -5.27 -22.77
CA ARG A 71 -10.97 -3.84 -22.42
C ARG A 71 -9.89 -3.68 -21.35
N ARG A 72 -8.81 -4.47 -21.43
CA ARG A 72 -7.68 -4.44 -20.47
C ARG A 72 -7.08 -3.04 -20.29
N GLY A 73 -6.97 -2.26 -21.37
CA GLY A 73 -6.43 -0.90 -21.33
C GLY A 73 -7.26 0.09 -20.49
N LEU A 74 -8.60 -0.01 -20.53
CA LEU A 74 -9.47 0.84 -19.71
C LEU A 74 -9.41 0.45 -18.24
N ALA A 75 -9.37 -0.86 -17.93
CA ALA A 75 -9.25 -1.34 -16.55
C ALA A 75 -7.92 -0.90 -15.91
N MET A 76 -6.81 -1.04 -16.65
CA MET A 76 -5.50 -0.56 -16.20
C MET A 76 -5.45 0.97 -16.10
N GLY A 77 -6.11 1.68 -17.03
CA GLY A 77 -6.27 3.13 -16.97
C GLY A 77 -6.97 3.60 -15.70
N ILE A 78 -8.10 2.97 -15.34
CA ILE A 78 -8.82 3.26 -14.09
C ILE A 78 -7.93 2.96 -12.88
N LEU A 79 -7.21 1.84 -12.88
CA LEU A 79 -6.30 1.46 -11.79
C LEU A 79 -5.17 2.50 -11.61
N ALA A 80 -4.59 2.97 -12.72
CA ALA A 80 -3.57 4.01 -12.70
C ALA A 80 -4.14 5.37 -12.25
N SER A 81 -5.33 5.74 -12.72
CA SER A 81 -6.03 6.96 -12.31
C SER A 81 -6.37 6.95 -10.82
N ALA A 82 -6.70 5.80 -10.24
CA ALA A 82 -6.98 5.65 -8.82
C ALA A 82 -5.75 6.00 -7.95
N THR A 83 -4.56 5.55 -8.34
CA THR A 83 -3.31 5.89 -7.63
C THR A 83 -3.03 7.39 -7.66
N GLY A 84 -3.19 8.02 -8.83
CA GLY A 84 -3.01 9.48 -8.98
C GLY A 84 -4.04 10.28 -8.19
N ALA A 85 -5.33 9.90 -8.29
CA ALA A 85 -6.41 10.54 -7.57
C ALA A 85 -6.26 10.38 -6.04
N GLY A 86 -5.88 9.20 -5.56
CA GLY A 86 -5.64 8.93 -4.14
C GLY A 86 -4.55 9.82 -3.54
N GLY A 87 -3.43 9.99 -4.24
CA GLY A 87 -2.34 10.87 -3.81
C GLY A 87 -2.77 12.35 -3.71
N LEU A 88 -3.56 12.81 -4.69
CA LEU A 88 -4.12 14.16 -4.67
C LEU A 88 -5.14 14.34 -3.53
N LEU A 89 -6.04 13.37 -3.34
CA LEU A 89 -7.03 13.39 -2.26
C LEU A 89 -6.37 13.44 -0.89
N ILE A 90 -5.33 12.62 -0.65
CA ILE A 90 -4.58 12.65 0.63
C ILE A 90 -3.94 14.02 0.83
N SER A 91 -3.30 14.58 -0.20
CA SER A 91 -2.67 15.91 -0.11
C SER A 91 -3.67 17.03 0.21
N GLN A 92 -4.85 16.98 -0.42
CA GLN A 92 -5.93 17.93 -0.14
C GLN A 92 -6.48 17.75 1.27
N LEU A 93 -6.73 16.51 1.71
CA LEU A 93 -7.19 16.21 3.06
C LEU A 93 -6.20 16.69 4.12
N VAL A 94 -4.90 16.45 3.93
CA VAL A 94 -3.86 16.96 4.85
C VAL A 94 -3.90 18.48 4.93
N THR A 95 -4.11 19.16 3.81
CA THR A 95 -4.21 20.63 3.77
C THR A 95 -5.44 21.14 4.53
N VAL A 96 -6.59 20.47 4.39
CA VAL A 96 -7.85 20.80 5.08
C VAL A 96 -7.78 20.50 6.58
N ILE A 97 -7.15 19.38 6.94
CA ILE A 97 -6.92 19.00 8.34
C ILE A 97 -5.98 20.02 8.99
N ASN A 98 -4.91 20.42 8.31
CA ASN A 98 -3.95 21.40 8.81
C ASN A 98 -4.56 22.82 8.96
N SER A 99 -5.44 23.23 8.03
CA SER A 99 -6.14 24.52 8.16
C SER A 99 -7.14 24.54 9.32
N SER A 100 -7.65 23.38 9.75
CA SER A 100 -8.60 23.26 10.85
C SER A 100 -7.94 23.08 12.23
N LEU A 101 -6.72 22.52 12.30
CA LEU A 101 -5.99 22.21 13.55
C LEU A 101 -4.87 23.21 13.90
N GLY A 102 -4.62 24.20 13.02
CA GLY A 102 -3.58 25.22 13.21
C GLY A 102 -2.16 24.69 12.97
N PRO A 103 -1.22 25.53 12.51
CA PRO A 103 0.09 25.10 12.01
C PRO A 103 1.06 24.54 13.08
N GLN A 104 0.66 24.54 14.35
CA GLN A 104 1.42 24.06 15.50
C GLN A 104 1.84 22.57 15.43
N TRP A 105 1.02 21.70 14.82
CA TRP A 105 1.36 20.28 14.66
C TRP A 105 2.48 20.05 13.63
N TYR A 106 2.55 20.87 12.57
CA TYR A 106 3.58 20.76 11.54
C TYR A 106 4.96 21.17 12.06
N TYR A 107 5.02 22.24 12.89
CA TYR A 107 6.29 22.71 13.48
C TYR A 107 6.91 21.68 14.43
N MET A 108 6.10 20.90 15.16
CA MET A 108 6.58 19.81 16.03
C MET A 108 7.21 18.65 15.23
N SER A 109 6.70 18.37 14.02
CA SER A 109 7.29 17.37 13.12
C SER A 109 8.53 17.87 12.34
N GLY A 110 8.67 19.19 12.15
CA GLY A 110 9.82 19.80 11.49
C GLY A 110 11.11 19.77 12.33
N ASP A 111 10.99 19.75 13.66
CA ASP A 111 12.15 19.76 14.57
C ASP A 111 12.80 18.37 14.75
N SER A 112 12.07 17.29 14.49
CA SER A 112 12.62 15.93 14.55
C SER A 112 13.49 15.56 13.33
N ALA A 113 13.44 16.34 12.25
CA ALA A 113 14.26 16.11 11.05
C ALA A 113 15.63 16.82 11.09
N SER A 114 15.85 17.77 12.02
CA SER A 114 17.10 18.53 12.15
C SER A 114 18.12 17.88 13.11
N THR A 115 17.68 16.94 13.97
CA THR A 115 18.50 16.25 14.99
C THR A 115 18.99 14.85 14.54
N MET A 116 18.83 14.49 13.26
CA MET A 116 19.44 13.31 12.64
C MET A 116 20.33 13.68 11.44
N LYS A 117 21.19 14.68 11.63
CA LYS A 117 22.43 14.83 10.85
C LYS A 117 23.58 14.21 11.62
#